data_AF-A0ABD2GU62-F1
#
_entry.id   AF-A0ABD2GU62-F1
#
_cell.length_a   1.000
_cell.length_b   1.000
_cell.length_c   1.000
_cell.angle_alpha   90.00
_cell.angle_beta   90.00
_cell.angle_gamma   90.00
#
_symmetry.space_group_name_H-M   'P 1'
#
loop_
_entity.id
_entity.type
_entity.pdbx_description
1 polymer ?
#
loop_
_entity_poly.entity_id
_entity_poly.type
_entity_poly.pdbx_seq_one_letter_code
_entity_poly.pdbx_strand_id
1 'polypeptide(L)'
;MSLCLPACAIRPLQLIQNAAARLVFNLLTFSHTTPLLRSLHWLPVTARIHFKTLVLAYHAANGSGPSYIQDMVKLYTPAHALRSASAKRLAAPALRGGPKFSSAKTRRFAILDPKWRNELPIEIRTAESLHIFRRRLKTHLFRLHFER
;
A
#
# COMPACT_ATOMS: atom_id res chain seq x y z
N MET A 1 7.73 13.27 -4.36
CA MET A 1 8.40 12.09 -3.79
C MET A 1 7.90 10.82 -4.50
N SER A 2 8.79 10.05 -5.13
CA SER A 2 8.46 8.75 -5.71
C SER A 2 8.53 7.70 -4.61
N LEU A 3 7.40 7.12 -4.20
CA LEU A 3 7.35 6.16 -3.09
C LEU A 3 7.35 4.70 -3.55
N CYS A 4 7.25 4.45 -4.86
CA CYS A 4 7.28 3.11 -5.42
C CYS A 4 8.61 2.85 -6.14
N LEU A 5 9.31 1.80 -5.72
CA LEU A 5 10.59 1.37 -6.28
C LEU A 5 10.38 0.71 -7.66
N PRO A 6 11.33 0.84 -8.60
CA PRO A 6 11.27 0.09 -9.85
C PRO A 6 11.33 -1.42 -9.59
N ALA A 7 10.74 -2.21 -10.48
CA ALA A 7 10.74 -3.68 -10.36
C ALA A 7 12.16 -4.28 -10.23
N CYS A 8 13.15 -3.65 -10.87
CA CYS A 8 14.55 -4.04 -10.76
C CYS A 8 15.12 -3.92 -9.33
N ALA A 9 14.60 -2.99 -8.52
CA ALA A 9 14.99 -2.84 -7.11
C ALA A 9 14.15 -3.72 -6.17
N ILE A 10 12.93 -4.11 -6.56
CA ILE A 10 12.06 -4.98 -5.76
C ILE A 10 12.50 -6.44 -5.85
N ARG A 11 12.92 -6.89 -7.05
CA ARG A 11 13.30 -8.30 -7.28
C ARG A 11 14.41 -8.79 -6.33
N PRO A 12 15.55 -8.09 -6.15
CA PRO A 12 16.59 -8.52 -5.21
C PRO A 12 16.08 -8.64 -3.77
N LEU A 13 15.24 -7.70 -3.33
CA LEU A 13 14.67 -7.72 -1.98
C LEU A 13 13.75 -8.94 -1.77
N GLN A 14 12.96 -9.30 -2.79
CA GLN A 14 12.13 -10.50 -2.71
C GLN A 14 12.98 -11.78 -2.68
N LEU A 15 14.09 -11.82 -3.43
CA LEU A 15 15.02 -12.95 -3.39
C LEU A 15 15.65 -13.10 -2.00
N ILE A 16 16.06 -12.01 -1.37
CA ILE A 16 16.59 -12.01 0.00
C ILE A 16 15.53 -12.51 0.99
N GLN A 17 14.29 -12.02 0.89
CA GLN A 17 13.20 -12.48 1.76
C GLN A 17 12.92 -13.98 1.57
N ASN A 18 12.93 -14.46 0.33
CA ASN A 18 12.74 -15.86 0.00
C ASN A 18 13.86 -16.74 0.56
N ALA A 19 15.11 -16.29 0.45
CA ALA A 19 16.27 -16.97 1.02
C ALA A 19 16.18 -17.05 2.55
N ALA A 20 15.79 -15.95 3.21
CA ALA A 20 15.58 -15.92 4.65
C ALA A 20 14.47 -16.90 5.10
N ALA A 21 13.36 -16.98 4.36
CA ALA A 21 12.30 -17.93 4.67
C ALA A 21 12.79 -19.39 4.56
N ARG A 22 13.58 -19.71 3.53
CA ARG A 22 14.17 -21.05 3.37
C ARG A 22 15.17 -21.37 4.47
N LEU A 23 15.98 -20.40 4.88
CA LEU A 23 16.93 -20.55 5.97
C LEU A 23 16.22 -20.92 7.28
N VAL A 24 15.10 -20.26 7.60
CA VAL A 24 14.31 -20.53 8.82
C VAL A 24 13.77 -21.96 8.84
N PHE A 25 13.35 -22.49 7.69
CA PHE A 25 12.84 -23.87 7.59
C PHE A 25 13.92 -24.90 7.22
N ASN A 26 15.19 -24.48 7.12
CA ASN A 26 16.29 -25.32 6.64
C ASN A 26 15.98 -26.07 5.33
N LEU A 27 15.44 -25.35 4.35
CA LEU A 27 15.01 -25.91 3.06
C LEU A 27 16.00 -25.61 1.93
N LEU A 28 15.93 -26.44 0.89
CA LEU A 28 16.74 -26.30 -0.31
C LEU A 28 16.47 -24.97 -1.02
N THR A 29 17.46 -24.51 -1.80
CA THR A 29 17.44 -23.25 -2.55
C THR A 29 16.29 -23.15 -3.55
N PHE A 30 15.77 -24.27 -4.04
CA PHE A 30 14.66 -24.33 -5.00
C PHE A 30 13.29 -24.60 -4.36
N SER A 31 13.21 -24.74 -3.04
CA SER A 31 11.94 -24.98 -2.36
C SER A 31 10.97 -23.82 -2.57
N HIS A 32 9.68 -24.17 -2.73
CA HIS A 32 8.60 -23.22 -2.97
C HIS A 32 8.44 -22.28 -1.76
N THR A 33 8.56 -20.98 -1.97
CA THR A 33 8.64 -20.00 -0.89
C THR A 33 7.28 -19.49 -0.43
N THR A 34 6.26 -19.50 -1.28
CA THR A 34 4.89 -19.07 -0.95
C THR A 34 4.33 -19.73 0.31
N PRO A 35 4.39 -21.08 0.50
CA PRO A 35 3.91 -21.72 1.72
C PRO A 35 4.75 -21.33 2.95
N LEU A 36 6.06 -21.06 2.77
CA LEU A 36 6.94 -20.61 3.85
C LEU A 36 6.60 -19.19 4.30
N LEU A 37 6.36 -18.29 3.34
CA LEU A 37 5.93 -16.94 3.65
C LEU A 37 4.54 -16.95 4.31
N ARG A 38 3.66 -17.85 3.89
CA ARG A 38 2.34 -18.03 4.52
C ARG A 38 2.49 -18.51 5.96
N SER A 39 3.28 -19.56 6.22
CA SER A 39 3.48 -20.11 7.57
C SER A 39 4.17 -19.12 8.51
N LEU A 40 5.11 -18.32 8.00
CA LEU A 40 5.76 -17.23 8.76
C LEU A 40 4.87 -16.00 8.93
N HIS A 41 3.70 -15.96 8.28
CA HIS A 41 2.85 -14.78 8.19
C HIS A 41 3.61 -13.55 7.60
N TRP A 42 4.56 -13.79 6.71
CA TRP A 42 5.35 -12.77 6.03
C TRP A 42 4.67 -12.32 4.74
N LEU A 43 4.41 -11.01 4.63
CA LEU A 43 3.94 -10.42 3.39
C LEU A 43 5.09 -10.34 2.36
N PRO A 44 4.83 -10.58 1.06
CA PRO A 44 5.79 -10.30 0.00
C PRO A 44 6.28 -8.85 0.03
N VAL A 45 7.48 -8.57 -0.47
CA VAL A 45 8.09 -7.24 -0.45
C VAL A 45 7.18 -6.20 -1.10
N THR A 46 6.57 -6.52 -2.23
CA THR A 46 5.58 -5.67 -2.90
C THR A 46 4.45 -5.30 -1.94
N ALA A 47 3.80 -6.29 -1.33
CA ALA A 47 2.73 -6.09 -0.35
C ALA A 47 3.17 -5.25 0.86
N ARG A 48 4.42 -5.39 1.32
CA ARG A 48 4.99 -4.55 2.40
C ARG A 48 5.16 -3.08 1.97
N ILE A 49 5.50 -2.82 0.71
CA ILE A 49 5.56 -1.45 0.17
C ILE A 49 4.16 -0.84 0.14
N HIS A 50 3.15 -1.59 -0.32
CA HIS A 50 1.75 -1.16 -0.27
C HIS A 50 1.32 -0.85 1.17
N PHE A 51 1.61 -1.75 2.11
CA PHE A 51 1.30 -1.57 3.52
C PHE A 51 1.88 -0.27 4.10
N LYS A 52 3.19 -0.04 3.89
CA LYS A 52 3.87 1.17 4.41
C LYS A 52 3.33 2.44 3.76
N THR A 53 3.08 2.43 2.46
CA THR A 53 2.51 3.57 1.73
C THR A 53 1.14 3.95 2.28
N LEU A 54 0.25 2.96 2.47
CA LEU A 54 -1.10 3.18 2.99
C LEU A 54 -1.12 3.62 4.46
N VAL A 55 -0.17 3.13 5.27
CA VAL A 55 0.01 3.62 6.65
C VAL A 55 0.47 5.07 6.67
N LEU A 56 1.40 5.45 5.80
CA LEU A 56 1.87 6.83 5.68
C LEU A 56 0.73 7.77 5.27
N ALA A 57 -0.14 7.31 4.39
CA ALA A 57 -1.34 8.02 3.97
C ALA A 57 -2.40 8.13 5.07
N TYR A 58 -2.53 7.12 5.92
CA TYR A 58 -3.38 7.19 7.10
C TYR A 58 -2.91 8.30 8.04
N HIS A 59 -1.59 8.37 8.30
CA HIS A 59 -1.00 9.45 9.09
C HIS A 59 -1.24 10.82 8.48
N ALA A 60 -1.00 10.96 7.17
CA ALA A 60 -1.20 12.22 6.46
C ALA A 60 -2.66 12.68 6.49
N ALA A 61 -3.60 11.76 6.22
CA ALA A 61 -5.04 12.06 6.24
C ALA A 61 -5.58 12.41 7.64
N ASN A 62 -4.91 11.96 8.70
CA ASN A 62 -5.28 12.24 10.09
C ASN A 62 -4.44 13.38 10.72
N GLY A 63 -3.63 14.10 9.94
CA GLY A 63 -2.83 15.22 10.44
C GLY A 63 -1.65 14.83 11.37
N SER A 64 -1.30 13.55 11.45
CA SER A 64 -0.20 13.05 12.31
C SER A 64 1.10 12.74 11.55
N GLY A 65 1.12 12.95 10.23
CA GLY A 65 2.31 12.78 9.39
C GLY A 65 3.16 14.05 9.27
N PRO A 66 4.32 14.01 8.62
CA PRO A 66 5.08 15.22 8.27
C PRO A 66 4.28 16.16 7.36
N SER A 67 4.40 17.48 7.56
CA SER A 67 3.67 18.52 6.81
C SER A 67 3.75 18.33 5.29
N TYR A 68 4.96 18.11 4.78
CA TYR A 68 5.18 17.90 3.34
C TYR A 68 4.42 16.70 2.75
N ILE A 69 4.04 15.71 3.56
CA ILE A 69 3.23 14.56 3.13
C ILE A 69 1.75 14.89 3.27
N GLN A 70 1.35 15.59 4.33
CA GLN A 70 -0.02 16.08 4.51
C GLN A 70 -0.44 16.95 3.31
N ASP A 71 0.43 17.87 2.88
CA ASP A 71 0.17 18.76 1.74
C ASP A 71 -0.04 18.00 0.41
N MET A 72 0.56 16.81 0.29
CA MET A 72 0.39 15.94 -0.88
C MET A 72 -0.91 15.11 -0.83
N VAL A 73 -1.51 14.91 0.34
CA VAL A 73 -2.68 14.06 0.57
C VAL A 73 -3.90 14.93 0.82
N LYS A 74 -4.60 15.28 -0.26
CA LYS A 74 -5.86 16.02 -0.16
C LYS A 74 -7.02 15.05 0.07
N LEU A 75 -7.72 15.21 1.19
CA LEU A 75 -9.00 14.53 1.41
C LEU A 75 -10.00 14.97 0.34
N TYR A 76 -10.78 14.01 -0.17
CA TYR A 76 -11.84 14.31 -1.13
C TYR A 76 -13.02 14.95 -0.40
N THR A 77 -13.22 16.25 -0.62
CA THR A 77 -14.41 16.99 -0.18
C THR A 77 -15.37 17.12 -1.37
N PRO A 78 -16.50 16.39 -1.40
CA PRO A 78 -17.47 16.56 -2.48
C PRO A 78 -18.16 17.93 -2.38
N ALA A 79 -18.45 18.55 -3.53
CA ALA A 79 -19.15 19.84 -3.60
C ALA A 79 -20.62 19.76 -3.12
N HIS A 80 -21.17 18.55 -3.06
CA HIS A 80 -22.52 18.26 -2.60
C HIS A 80 -22.50 17.11 -1.58
N ALA A 81 -23.46 17.09 -0.64
CA ALA A 81 -23.62 16.03 0.34
C ALA A 81 -24.01 14.69 -0.33
N LEU A 82 -23.00 13.97 -0.83
CA LEU A 82 -23.17 12.66 -1.45
C LEU A 82 -23.07 11.56 -0.38
N ARG A 83 -23.80 10.45 -0.57
CA ARG A 83 -23.68 9.26 0.31
C ARG A 83 -22.26 8.70 0.38
N SER A 84 -21.41 9.00 -0.61
CA SER A 84 -19.99 8.62 -0.65
C SER A 84 -19.06 9.54 0.16
N ALA A 85 -19.57 10.64 0.73
CA ALA A 85 -18.79 11.58 1.55
C ALA A 85 -18.25 10.92 2.83
N SER A 86 -18.99 9.99 3.42
CA SER A 86 -18.58 9.21 4.60
C SER A 86 -17.44 8.23 4.31
N ALA A 87 -17.07 8.03 3.04
CA ALA A 87 -16.16 6.97 2.63
C ALA A 87 -14.66 7.28 2.84
N LYS A 88 -14.28 8.43 3.42
CA LYS A 88 -12.87 8.86 3.64
C LYS A 88 -11.96 8.62 2.42
N ARG A 89 -12.44 8.99 1.23
CA ARG A 89 -11.68 8.89 -0.03
C ARG A 89 -10.64 10.00 -0.12
N LEU A 90 -9.56 9.74 -0.84
CA LEU A 90 -8.58 10.76 -1.19
C LEU A 90 -8.86 11.30 -2.58
N ALA A 91 -8.68 12.61 -2.75
CA ALA A 91 -8.78 13.26 -4.03
C ALA A 91 -7.57 12.85 -4.88
N ALA A 92 -7.83 12.22 -6.03
CA ALA A 92 -6.77 12.02 -7.01
C ALA A 92 -6.41 13.39 -7.61
N PRO A 93 -5.11 13.74 -7.76
CA PRO A 93 -4.73 14.98 -8.41
C PRO A 93 -5.25 14.99 -9.85
N ALA A 94 -5.90 16.09 -10.25
CA ALA A 94 -6.28 16.32 -11.64
C ALA A 94 -4.99 16.55 -12.46
N LEU A 95 -4.51 15.50 -13.12
CA LEU A 95 -3.33 15.60 -13.97
C LEU A 95 -3.76 16.19 -15.32
N ARG A 96 -3.51 17.48 -15.52
CA ARG A 96 -3.60 18.11 -16.86
C ARG A 96 -2.44 17.57 -17.71
N GLY A 97 -2.75 16.68 -18.65
CA GLY A 97 -1.81 16.14 -19.63
C GLY A 97 -2.26 14.75 -20.10
N GLY A 98 -2.40 14.58 -21.42
CA GLY A 98 -2.99 13.41 -22.08
C GLY A 98 -2.30 12.06 -21.85
N PRO A 99 -2.65 11.02 -22.65
CA PRO A 99 -2.62 9.60 -22.26
C PRO A 99 -1.24 8.95 -22.09
N LYS A 100 -0.15 9.71 -22.02
CA LYS A 100 1.21 9.19 -21.78
C LYS A 100 1.63 9.37 -20.33
N PHE A 101 1.13 8.49 -19.47
CA PHE A 101 1.65 8.33 -18.11
C PHE A 101 3.06 7.73 -18.17
N SER A 102 4.08 8.58 -18.13
CA SER A 102 5.45 8.10 -17.86
C SER A 102 5.47 7.29 -16.56
N SER A 103 6.12 6.13 -16.56
CA SER A 103 6.28 5.25 -15.39
C SER A 103 6.83 6.00 -14.17
N ALA A 104 7.59 7.09 -14.36
CA ALA A 104 8.07 7.94 -13.28
C ALA A 104 6.95 8.78 -12.61
N LYS A 105 5.98 9.27 -13.38
CA LYS A 105 4.83 10.02 -12.84
C LYS A 105 3.89 9.10 -12.05
N THR A 106 3.64 7.87 -12.54
CA THR A 106 2.80 6.88 -11.85
C THR A 106 3.41 6.38 -10.53
N ARG A 107 4.69 6.64 -10.25
CA ARG A 107 5.36 6.21 -9.01
C ARG A 107 5.32 7.24 -7.88
N ARG A 108 4.68 8.39 -8.10
CA ARG A 108 4.57 9.46 -7.10
C ARG A 108 3.55 9.10 -6.03
N PHE A 109 3.88 9.42 -4.78
CA PHE A 109 2.99 9.21 -3.65
C PHE A 109 1.60 9.82 -3.85
N ALA A 110 1.55 11.09 -4.24
CA ALA A 110 0.31 11.81 -4.50
C ALA A 110 -0.61 11.16 -5.56
N ILE A 111 -0.09 10.25 -6.39
CA ILE A 111 -0.86 9.55 -7.42
C ILE A 111 -1.21 8.12 -6.96
N LEU A 112 -0.25 7.39 -6.40
CA LEU A 112 -0.45 5.99 -5.98
C LEU A 112 -1.32 5.88 -4.74
N ASP A 113 -1.14 6.78 -3.79
CA ASP A 113 -1.81 6.68 -2.52
C ASP A 113 -3.35 6.81 -2.66
N PRO A 114 -3.90 7.82 -3.35
CA PRO A 114 -5.33 7.89 -3.60
C PRO A 114 -5.87 6.66 -4.33
N LYS A 115 -5.13 6.13 -5.32
CA LYS A 115 -5.53 4.93 -6.06
C LYS A 115 -5.66 3.73 -5.12
N TRP A 116 -4.56 3.36 -4.44
CA TRP A 116 -4.54 2.18 -3.58
C TRP A 116 -5.48 2.31 -2.39
N ARG A 117 -5.57 3.50 -1.79
CA ARG A 117 -6.48 3.71 -0.67
C ARG A 117 -7.93 3.59 -1.13
N ASN A 118 -8.29 4.18 -2.27
CA ASN A 118 -9.68 4.12 -2.76
C ASN A 118 -10.12 2.71 -3.19
N GLU A 119 -9.18 1.84 -3.54
CA GLU A 119 -9.42 0.40 -3.79
C GLU A 119 -9.65 -0.41 -2.48
N LEU A 120 -9.33 0.14 -1.30
CA LEU A 120 -9.54 -0.56 -0.03
C LEU A 120 -11.02 -0.64 0.36
N PRO A 121 -11.44 -1.76 0.98
CA PRO A 121 -12.73 -1.87 1.63
C PRO A 121 -12.98 -0.72 2.62
N ILE A 122 -14.23 -0.28 2.70
CA ILE A 122 -14.63 0.86 3.53
C ILE A 122 -14.22 0.67 5.00
N GLU A 123 -14.40 -0.54 5.53
CA GLU A 123 -14.07 -0.90 6.91
C GLU A 123 -12.60 -0.69 7.27
N ILE A 124 -11.69 -0.82 6.30
CA ILE A 124 -10.27 -0.57 6.51
C ILE A 124 -10.04 0.94 6.50
N ARG A 125 -10.63 1.68 5.57
CA ARG A 125 -10.47 3.13 5.45
C ARG A 125 -11.05 3.92 6.63
N THR A 126 -12.14 3.45 7.21
CA THR A 126 -12.82 4.13 8.32
C THR A 126 -12.29 3.72 9.69
N ALA A 127 -11.26 2.87 9.76
CA ALA A 127 -10.66 2.42 11.01
C ALA A 127 -10.36 3.57 11.98
N GLU A 128 -10.84 3.39 13.22
CA GLU A 128 -10.83 4.40 14.28
C GLU A 128 -9.44 4.70 14.83
N SER A 129 -8.54 3.71 14.78
CA SER A 129 -7.17 3.85 15.25
C SER A 129 -6.17 3.28 14.25
N LEU A 130 -4.93 3.79 14.34
CA LEU A 130 -3.82 3.27 13.56
C LEU A 130 -3.60 1.77 13.81
N HIS A 131 -3.80 1.31 15.06
CA HIS A 131 -3.66 -0.10 15.41
C HIS A 131 -4.66 -0.96 14.64
N ILE A 132 -5.95 -0.59 14.66
CA ILE A 132 -7.02 -1.29 13.94
C ILE A 132 -6.76 -1.23 12.43
N PHE A 133 -6.35 -0.07 11.92
CA PHE A 133 -6.01 0.11 10.51
C PHE A 133 -4.90 -0.86 10.07
N ARG A 134 -3.77 -0.89 10.79
CA ARG A 134 -2.63 -1.78 10.49
C ARG A 134 -3.02 -3.25 10.54
N ARG A 135 -3.83 -3.65 11.53
CA ARG A 135 -4.31 -5.04 11.65
C ARG A 135 -5.17 -5.42 10.43
N ARG A 136 -6.24 -4.66 10.16
CA ARG A 136 -7.16 -4.91 9.04
C ARG A 136 -6.46 -4.89 7.69
N LEU A 137 -5.57 -3.91 7.48
CA LEU A 137 -4.79 -3.77 6.26
C LEU A 137 -3.84 -4.95 6.05
N LYS A 138 -3.12 -5.39 7.11
CA LYS A 138 -2.24 -6.56 7.02
C LYS A 138 -3.03 -7.80 6.62
N THR A 139 -4.18 -8.05 7.27
CA THR A 139 -5.07 -9.16 6.94
C THR A 139 -5.52 -9.10 5.48
N HIS A 140 -6.05 -7.96 5.03
CA HIS A 140 -6.52 -7.78 3.66
C HIS A 140 -5.42 -8.04 2.62
N LEU A 141 -4.24 -7.47 2.81
CA LEU A 141 -3.10 -7.70 1.91
C LEU A 141 -2.62 -9.14 1.93
N PHE A 142 -2.72 -9.83 3.07
CA PHE A 142 -2.36 -11.24 3.19
C PHE A 142 -3.31 -12.12 2.37
N ARG A 143 -4.63 -11.90 2.49
CA ARG A 143 -5.64 -12.60 1.67
C ARG A 143 -5.40 -12.39 0.18
N LEU A 144 -5.15 -11.14 -0.23
CA LEU A 144 -4.91 -10.81 -1.65
C LEU A 144 -3.72 -11.55 -2.27
N HIS A 145 -2.68 -11.85 -1.49
CA HIS A 145 -1.45 -12.46 -1.99
C HIS A 145 -1.40 -13.98 -1.80
N PHE A 146 -2.15 -14.52 -0.85
CA PHE A 146 -2.06 -15.92 -0.48
C PHE A 146 -3.38 -16.68 -0.58
N GLU A 147 -4.56 -16.06 -0.60
CA GLU A 147 -5.86 -16.76 -0.60
C GLU A 147 -6.60 -16.64 -1.94
N ARG A 148 -5.86 -16.43 -3.03
CA ARG A 148 -6.38 -16.49 -4.41
C ARG A 148 -6.21 -17.87 -5.00
#